data_AF-W2F3P7-F1
#
_entry.id   AF-W2F3P7-F1
#
_cell.length_a   1.000
_cell.length_b   1.000
_cell.length_c   1.000
_cell.angle_alpha   90.00
_cell.angle_beta   90.00
_cell.angle_gamma   90.00
#
_symmetry.space_group_name_H-M   'P 1'
#
loop_
_entity.id
_entity.type
_entity.pdbx_description
1 polymer ?
#
loop_
_entity_poly.entity_id
_entity_poly.type
_entity_poly.pdbx_seq_one_letter_code
_entity_poly.pdbx_strand_id
1 'polypeptide(L)'
;MGWEALGRWGEDVTRVEPLTGGVANDVWSVRVDGRLAVGRLGGRSDADLAWETELLHYLDREGLAVPVPIPTTDGRLFADGLVVMTYVEGGAPETEADWRRVAGTLRRLHQLTRGWPQRPGWRSSIDLLHAETGTRIDLRAMPPEGVARCRAAWARLAGRQTCVVHGDSNNLGNVGGRRLLGRRVRSQAARRSPSGLRTSW
;
A
#
# COMPACT_ATOMS: atom_id res chain seq x y z
N MET A 1 -11.04 -7.83 -17.65
CA MET A 1 -11.57 -7.44 -16.33
C MET A 1 -11.07 -6.04 -16.03
N GLY A 2 -11.92 -5.18 -15.47
CA GLY A 2 -11.66 -3.75 -15.37
C GLY A 2 -12.41 -3.13 -14.19
N TRP A 3 -12.49 -1.80 -14.17
CA TRP A 3 -13.12 -1.03 -13.09
C TRP A 3 -14.64 -1.24 -12.92
N GLU A 4 -15.27 -2.07 -13.74
CA GLU A 4 -16.69 -2.47 -13.59
C GLU A 4 -16.95 -3.13 -12.24
N ALA A 5 -15.96 -3.88 -11.70
CA ALA A 5 -16.06 -4.51 -10.38
C ALA A 5 -16.22 -3.50 -9.22
N LEU A 6 -15.94 -2.22 -9.46
CA LEU A 6 -16.10 -1.18 -8.44
C LEU A 6 -17.54 -1.10 -7.91
N GLY A 7 -18.55 -1.39 -8.74
CA GLY A 7 -19.96 -1.41 -8.32
C GLY A 7 -20.26 -2.38 -7.16
N ARG A 8 -19.36 -3.33 -6.86
CA ARG A 8 -19.46 -4.21 -5.68
C ARG A 8 -19.32 -3.46 -4.35
N TRP A 9 -18.82 -2.22 -4.36
CA TRP A 9 -18.70 -1.36 -3.18
C TRP A 9 -19.92 -0.47 -2.92
N GLY A 10 -21.00 -0.65 -3.67
CA GLY A 10 -22.26 0.08 -3.49
C GLY A 10 -22.69 0.83 -4.74
N GLU A 11 -23.92 1.32 -4.77
CA GLU A 11 -24.46 2.05 -5.93
C GLU A 11 -23.87 3.46 -6.06
N ASP A 12 -23.51 4.09 -4.94
CA ASP A 12 -22.97 5.46 -4.90
C ASP A 12 -21.44 5.52 -5.10
N VAL A 13 -20.81 4.38 -5.42
CA VAL A 13 -19.37 4.32 -5.62
C VAL A 13 -18.97 4.98 -6.94
N THR A 14 -17.99 5.88 -6.90
CA THR A 14 -17.55 6.61 -8.09
C THR A 14 -16.05 6.71 -8.19
N ARG A 15 -15.52 6.57 -9.40
CA ARG A 15 -14.13 6.94 -9.71
C ARG A 15 -14.02 8.44 -9.84
N VAL A 16 -12.99 9.01 -9.22
CA VAL A 16 -12.77 10.47 -9.19
C VAL A 16 -11.67 10.84 -10.19
N GLU A 17 -10.44 10.47 -9.88
CA GLU A 17 -9.28 10.81 -10.71
C GLU A 17 -8.20 9.72 -10.62
N PRO A 18 -7.44 9.49 -11.70
CA PRO A 18 -6.31 8.57 -11.66
C PRO A 18 -5.20 9.15 -10.79
N LEU A 19 -4.54 8.27 -10.05
CA LEU A 19 -3.43 8.61 -9.16
C LEU A 19 -2.12 8.13 -9.76
N THR A 20 -1.08 8.95 -9.63
CA THR A 20 0.24 8.65 -10.19
C THR A 20 1.12 7.92 -9.16
N GLY A 21 2.09 7.12 -9.63
CA GLY A 21 3.05 6.41 -8.76
C GLY A 21 2.80 4.91 -8.58
N GLY A 22 1.70 4.36 -9.10
CA GLY A 22 1.50 2.92 -9.21
C GLY A 22 2.37 2.32 -10.32
N VAL A 23 3.41 1.55 -9.97
CA VAL A 23 4.28 0.90 -10.98
C VAL A 23 3.64 -0.36 -11.57
N ALA A 24 2.79 -1.05 -10.79
CA ALA A 24 2.23 -2.36 -11.15
C ALA A 24 0.69 -2.41 -11.14
N ASN A 25 0.03 -1.32 -10.75
CA ASN A 25 -1.43 -1.28 -10.60
C ASN A 25 -1.97 0.01 -11.22
N ASP A 26 -3.19 -0.07 -11.75
CA ASP A 26 -3.99 1.11 -12.07
C ASP A 26 -4.64 1.61 -10.77
N VAL A 27 -4.34 2.85 -10.38
CA VAL A 27 -4.69 3.40 -9.05
C VAL A 27 -5.54 4.65 -9.23
N TRP A 28 -6.67 4.72 -8.53
CA TRP A 28 -7.61 5.83 -8.64
C TRP A 28 -8.07 6.29 -7.26
N SER A 29 -8.31 7.60 -7.13
CA SER A 29 -9.16 8.11 -6.06
C SER A 29 -10.59 7.69 -6.37
N VAL A 30 -11.29 7.18 -5.37
CA VAL A 30 -12.69 6.80 -5.46
C VAL A 30 -13.49 7.43 -4.31
N ARG A 31 -14.79 7.54 -4.48
CA ARG A 31 -15.71 7.86 -3.38
C ARG A 31 -16.54 6.62 -3.08
N VAL A 32 -16.60 6.23 -1.82
CA VAL A 32 -17.49 5.18 -1.29
C VAL A 32 -18.33 5.84 -0.21
N ASP A 33 -19.65 5.83 -0.35
CA ASP A 33 -20.60 6.50 0.57
C ASP A 33 -20.20 7.97 0.85
N GLY A 34 -19.79 8.68 -0.20
CA GLY A 34 -19.32 10.07 -0.12
C GLY A 34 -17.94 10.26 0.55
N ARG A 35 -17.29 9.21 1.06
CA ARG A 35 -15.95 9.25 1.67
C ARG A 35 -14.86 8.98 0.65
N LEU A 36 -13.75 9.72 0.74
CA LEU A 36 -12.60 9.51 -0.13
C LEU A 36 -11.90 8.19 0.23
N ALA A 37 -11.61 7.39 -0.79
CA ALA A 37 -10.91 6.12 -0.71
C ALA A 37 -9.98 5.96 -1.92
N VAL A 38 -9.17 4.91 -1.93
CA VAL A 38 -8.27 4.57 -3.04
C VAL A 38 -8.64 3.21 -3.59
N GLY A 39 -8.91 3.13 -4.88
CA GLY A 39 -9.06 1.88 -5.60
C GLY A 39 -7.73 1.48 -6.26
N ARG A 40 -7.38 0.20 -6.18
CA ARG A 40 -6.19 -0.37 -6.82
C ARG A 40 -6.58 -1.61 -7.60
N LEU A 41 -6.47 -1.53 -8.92
CA LEU A 41 -6.73 -2.63 -9.84
C LEU A 41 -5.40 -3.20 -10.36
N GLY A 42 -5.23 -4.52 -10.24
CA GLY A 42 -4.01 -5.20 -10.69
C GLY A 42 -4.25 -6.64 -11.11
N GLY A 43 -3.19 -7.27 -11.64
CA GLY A 43 -3.22 -8.67 -12.09
C GLY A 43 -2.81 -9.69 -11.03
N ARG A 44 -2.93 -9.36 -9.74
CA ARG A 44 -2.60 -10.28 -8.64
C ARG A 44 -3.67 -11.37 -8.51
N SER A 45 -3.26 -12.57 -8.09
CA SER A 45 -4.19 -13.67 -7.85
C SER A 45 -4.99 -13.48 -6.57
N ASP A 46 -6.13 -14.17 -6.46
CA ASP A 46 -6.99 -14.09 -5.27
C ASP A 46 -6.28 -14.50 -3.99
N ALA A 47 -5.43 -15.53 -4.03
CA ALA A 47 -4.65 -15.96 -2.87
C ALA A 47 -3.62 -14.90 -2.41
N ASP A 48 -3.08 -14.17 -3.38
CA ASP A 48 -2.11 -13.11 -3.17
C ASP A 48 -2.78 -11.84 -2.61
N LEU A 49 -4.00 -11.51 -3.07
CA LEU A 49 -4.83 -10.43 -2.53
C LEU A 49 -5.43 -10.76 -1.16
N ALA A 50 -5.85 -12.01 -0.93
CA ALA A 50 -6.33 -12.47 0.37
C ALA A 50 -5.25 -12.31 1.44
N TRP A 51 -4.02 -12.75 1.13
CA TRP A 51 -2.88 -12.59 2.04
C TRP A 51 -2.59 -11.12 2.38
N GLU A 52 -2.63 -10.23 1.39
CA GLU A 52 -2.34 -8.80 1.59
C GLU A 52 -3.46 -8.11 2.38
N THR A 53 -4.72 -8.35 2.02
CA THR A 53 -5.89 -7.72 2.67
C THR A 53 -6.07 -8.19 4.10
N GLU A 54 -5.83 -9.48 4.39
CA GLU A 54 -5.82 -10.02 5.75
C GLU A 54 -4.73 -9.37 6.61
N LEU A 55 -3.52 -9.24 6.07
CA LEU A 55 -2.42 -8.57 6.75
C LEU A 55 -2.78 -7.11 7.09
N LEU A 56 -3.34 -6.35 6.14
CA LEU A 56 -3.70 -4.95 6.38
C LEU A 56 -4.77 -4.81 7.48
N HIS A 57 -5.81 -5.65 7.48
CA HIS A 57 -6.79 -5.66 8.57
C HIS A 57 -6.17 -6.05 9.92
N TYR A 58 -5.28 -7.03 9.94
CA TYR A 58 -4.56 -7.40 11.15
C TYR A 58 -3.76 -6.21 11.71
N LEU A 59 -2.98 -5.54 10.86
CA LEU A 59 -2.15 -4.41 11.29
C LEU A 59 -2.97 -3.22 11.81
N ASP A 60 -4.09 -2.92 11.15
CA ASP A 60 -5.04 -1.89 11.60
C ASP A 60 -5.60 -2.20 13.00
N ARG A 61 -6.03 -3.45 13.23
CA ARG A 61 -6.50 -3.91 14.54
C ARG A 61 -5.44 -3.79 15.64
N GLU A 62 -4.17 -3.98 15.29
CA GLU A 62 -3.02 -3.80 16.19
C GLU A 62 -2.58 -2.33 16.32
N GLY A 63 -3.32 -1.39 15.71
CA GLY A 63 -3.14 0.05 15.83
C GLY A 63 -2.03 0.64 14.95
N LEU A 64 -1.62 -0.07 13.89
CA LEU A 64 -0.73 0.50 12.87
C LEU A 64 -1.55 1.27 11.83
N ALA A 65 -1.14 2.50 11.53
CA ALA A 65 -1.74 3.29 10.47
C ALA A 65 -1.38 2.71 9.09
N VAL A 66 -2.33 1.98 8.49
CA VAL A 66 -2.22 1.35 7.17
C VAL A 66 -3.47 1.66 6.33
N PRO A 67 -3.41 1.58 4.99
CA PRO A 67 -4.62 1.66 4.19
C PRO A 67 -5.45 0.39 4.42
N VAL A 68 -6.62 0.56 5.03
CA VAL A 68 -7.48 -0.55 5.44
C VAL A 68 -8.40 -0.93 4.28
N PRO A 69 -8.46 -2.20 3.86
CA PRO A 69 -9.43 -2.64 2.85
C PRO A 69 -10.86 -2.31 3.30
N ILE A 70 -11.61 -1.66 2.43
CA ILE A 70 -13.04 -1.44 2.59
C ILE A 70 -13.73 -2.68 2.02
N PRO A 71 -14.60 -3.38 2.76
CA PRO A 71 -15.34 -4.51 2.19
C PRO A 71 -16.34 -4.06 1.11
N THR A 72 -16.57 -4.93 0.15
CA THR A 72 -17.73 -4.89 -0.75
C THR A 72 -19.03 -5.07 0.03
N THR A 73 -20.17 -4.82 -0.62
CA THR A 73 -21.50 -4.97 0.00
C THR A 73 -21.82 -6.40 0.44
N ASP A 74 -21.17 -7.41 -0.15
CA ASP A 74 -21.28 -8.82 0.26
C ASP A 74 -20.16 -9.27 1.23
N GLY A 75 -19.31 -8.34 1.69
CA GLY A 75 -18.30 -8.56 2.71
C GLY A 75 -16.93 -9.02 2.21
N ARG A 76 -16.73 -9.20 0.89
CA ARG A 76 -15.41 -9.54 0.32
C ARG A 76 -14.47 -8.33 0.34
N LEU A 77 -13.18 -8.55 0.56
CA LEU A 77 -12.17 -7.47 0.62
C LEU A 77 -11.60 -7.07 -0.75
N PHE A 78 -11.90 -7.86 -1.79
CA PHE A 78 -11.49 -7.62 -3.15
C PHE A 78 -12.46 -8.30 -4.13
N ALA A 79 -12.47 -7.85 -5.38
CA ALA A 79 -13.25 -8.44 -6.47
C ALA A 79 -12.54 -8.23 -7.81
N ASP A 80 -12.35 -9.29 -8.59
CA ASP A 80 -11.77 -9.24 -9.95
C ASP A 80 -10.45 -8.46 -10.04
N GLY A 81 -9.57 -8.64 -9.04
CA GLY A 81 -8.28 -7.94 -8.97
C GLY A 81 -8.34 -6.49 -8.42
N LEU A 82 -9.54 -5.99 -8.11
CA LEU A 82 -9.76 -4.67 -7.51
C LEU A 82 -9.80 -4.77 -5.99
N VAL A 83 -9.06 -3.89 -5.32
CA VAL A 83 -9.14 -3.62 -3.88
C VAL A 83 -9.48 -2.15 -3.68
N VAL A 84 -10.46 -1.84 -2.84
CA VAL A 84 -10.72 -0.47 -2.39
C VAL A 84 -10.26 -0.36 -0.94
N MET A 85 -9.51 0.68 -0.61
CA MET A 85 -8.91 0.88 0.71
C MET A 85 -9.12 2.32 1.21
N THR A 86 -9.05 2.50 2.52
CA THR A 86 -9.14 3.83 3.13
C THR A 86 -8.05 4.75 2.61
N TYR A 87 -8.39 6.03 2.46
CA TYR A 87 -7.41 7.05 2.16
C TYR A 87 -6.58 7.36 3.42
N VAL A 88 -5.25 7.23 3.32
CA VAL A 88 -4.33 7.56 4.41
C VAL A 88 -3.81 8.98 4.22
N GLU A 89 -4.07 9.84 5.20
CA GLU A 89 -3.52 11.19 5.21
C GLU A 89 -2.04 11.19 5.62
N GLY A 90 -1.27 12.13 5.08
CA GLY A 90 0.14 12.32 5.42
C GLY A 90 0.97 12.68 4.21
N GLY A 91 2.26 12.93 4.40
CA GLY A 91 3.24 13.16 3.33
C GLY A 91 4.48 12.30 3.55
N ALA A 92 5.34 12.27 2.53
CA ALA A 92 6.61 11.56 2.60
C ALA A 92 7.47 12.07 3.78
N PRO A 93 8.33 11.23 4.39
CA PRO A 93 9.29 11.70 5.38
C PRO A 93 10.27 12.69 4.74
N GLU A 94 10.46 13.84 5.38
CA GLU A 94 11.33 14.91 4.87
C GLU A 94 12.54 15.15 5.79
N THR A 95 12.36 14.88 7.09
CA THR A 95 13.36 15.18 8.13
C THR A 95 13.97 13.92 8.73
N GLU A 96 15.13 14.07 9.38
CA GLU A 96 15.73 12.97 10.15
C GLU A 96 14.77 12.44 11.24
N ALA A 97 14.00 13.34 11.86
CA ALA A 97 12.98 12.95 12.84
C ALA A 97 11.87 12.08 12.22
N ASP A 98 11.46 12.37 10.98
CA ASP A 98 10.53 11.50 10.24
C ASP A 98 11.14 10.12 10.01
N TRP A 99 12.39 10.05 9.58
CA TRP A 99 13.07 8.77 9.37
C TRP A 99 13.22 7.94 10.66
N ARG A 100 13.42 8.59 11.81
CA ARG A 100 13.38 7.89 13.11
C ARG A 100 11.98 7.32 13.41
N ARG A 101 10.91 8.05 13.09
CA ARG A 101 9.53 7.54 13.20
C ARG A 101 9.28 6.35 12.29
N VAL A 102 9.72 6.43 11.02
CA VAL A 102 9.62 5.33 10.05
C VAL A 102 10.32 4.08 10.56
N ALA A 103 11.55 4.22 11.06
CA ALA A 103 12.28 3.10 11.65
C ALA A 103 11.55 2.51 12.88
N GLY A 104 10.91 3.35 13.70
CA GLY A 104 10.05 2.90 14.80
C GLY A 104 8.85 2.06 14.31
N THR A 105 8.14 2.55 13.30
CA THR A 105 7.00 1.84 12.69
C THR A 105 7.42 0.50 12.09
N LEU A 106 8.54 0.45 11.35
CA LEU A 106 9.04 -0.81 10.79
C LEU A 106 9.42 -1.83 11.87
N ARG A 107 10.01 -1.39 12.99
CA ARG A 107 10.27 -2.29 14.13
C ARG A 107 8.98 -2.87 14.69
N ARG A 108 7.93 -2.05 14.85
CA ARG A 108 6.62 -2.50 15.32
C ARG A 108 5.97 -3.48 14.34
N LEU A 109 5.99 -3.17 13.04
CA LEU A 109 5.53 -4.08 11.98
C LEU A 109 6.21 -5.45 12.08
N HIS A 110 7.53 -5.48 12.19
CA HIS A 110 8.29 -6.72 12.31
C HIS A 110 7.96 -7.50 13.58
N GLN A 111 7.66 -6.82 14.69
CA GLN A 111 7.27 -7.47 15.94
C GLN A 111 5.88 -8.10 15.86
N LEU A 112 4.89 -7.38 15.32
CA LEU A 112 3.52 -7.84 15.19
C LEU A 112 3.39 -9.02 14.22
N THR A 113 4.19 -9.02 13.15
CA THR A 113 4.09 -10.02 12.08
C THR A 113 5.05 -11.20 12.25
N ARG A 114 5.56 -11.45 13.45
CA ARG A 114 6.43 -12.60 13.73
C ARG A 114 5.68 -13.91 13.46
N GLY A 115 6.27 -14.77 12.64
CA GLY A 115 5.67 -16.04 12.26
C GLY A 115 4.45 -15.92 11.34
N TRP A 116 4.16 -14.73 10.81
CA TRP A 116 3.12 -14.56 9.79
C TRP A 116 3.44 -15.43 8.57
N PRO A 117 2.45 -16.13 8.00
CA PRO A 117 2.69 -17.05 6.89
C PRO A 117 3.29 -16.34 5.68
N GLN A 118 4.13 -17.05 4.93
CA GLN A 118 4.65 -16.55 3.67
C GLN A 118 3.50 -16.35 2.67
N ARG A 119 3.61 -15.29 1.86
CA ARG A 119 2.68 -15.00 0.77
C ARG A 119 2.63 -16.18 -0.21
N PRO A 120 1.45 -16.71 -0.57
CA PRO A 120 1.34 -17.89 -1.42
C PRO A 120 2.10 -17.74 -2.74
N GLY A 121 2.94 -18.72 -3.07
CA GLY A 121 3.76 -18.73 -4.28
C GLY A 121 5.03 -17.86 -4.24
N TRP A 122 5.25 -17.11 -3.16
CA TRP A 122 6.46 -16.31 -2.98
C TRP A 122 7.52 -17.09 -2.21
N ARG A 123 8.77 -16.63 -2.32
CA ARG A 123 9.92 -17.22 -1.62
C ARG A 123 10.54 -16.20 -0.67
N SER A 124 10.88 -16.65 0.52
CA SER A 124 11.69 -15.88 1.48
C SER A 124 13.16 -15.92 1.10
N SER A 125 13.97 -15.07 1.75
CA SER A 125 15.42 -15.12 1.64
C SER A 125 16.02 -16.47 2.07
N ILE A 126 15.35 -17.18 2.98
CA ILE A 126 15.79 -18.52 3.43
C ILE A 126 15.48 -19.57 2.35
N ASP A 127 14.32 -19.49 1.71
CA ASP A 127 13.98 -20.39 0.61
C ASP A 127 14.98 -20.26 -0.56
N LEU A 128 15.44 -19.03 -0.82
CA LEU A 128 16.43 -18.71 -1.87
C LEU A 128 17.85 -19.20 -1.56
N LEU A 129 18.10 -19.80 -0.39
CA LEU A 129 19.32 -20.57 -0.13
C LEU A 129 19.36 -21.86 -0.95
N HIS A 130 18.20 -22.37 -1.36
CA HIS A 130 18.07 -23.63 -2.09
C HIS A 130 17.33 -23.46 -3.41
N ALA A 131 16.44 -22.49 -3.51
CA ALA A 131 15.77 -22.13 -4.76
C ALA A 131 16.62 -21.18 -5.62
N GLU A 132 16.47 -21.30 -6.93
CA GLU A 132 17.13 -20.43 -7.91
C GLU A 132 16.26 -19.23 -8.31
N THR A 133 14.94 -19.32 -8.09
CA THR A 133 13.98 -18.28 -8.44
C THR A 133 12.98 -18.03 -7.31
N GLY A 134 12.43 -16.82 -7.25
CA GLY A 134 11.40 -16.47 -6.28
C GLY A 134 10.81 -15.08 -6.51
N THR A 135 9.50 -15.00 -6.71
CA THR A 135 8.75 -13.76 -6.98
C THR A 135 9.30 -12.95 -8.16
N ARG A 136 10.28 -12.06 -7.91
CA ARG A 136 10.96 -11.19 -8.89
C ARG A 136 12.47 -11.44 -8.96
N ILE A 137 12.98 -12.37 -8.17
CA ILE A 137 14.39 -12.74 -8.10
C ILE A 137 14.62 -13.94 -9.01
N ASP A 138 15.57 -13.82 -9.94
CA ASP A 138 16.13 -14.93 -10.69
C ASP A 138 17.65 -14.96 -10.48
N LEU A 139 18.13 -15.88 -9.65
CA LEU A 139 19.56 -16.02 -9.34
C LEU A 139 20.34 -16.53 -10.55
N ARG A 140 19.70 -17.19 -11.51
CA ARG A 140 20.34 -17.71 -12.73
C ARG A 140 20.72 -16.58 -13.68
N ALA A 141 20.05 -15.43 -13.56
CA ALA A 141 20.36 -14.22 -14.31
C ALA A 141 21.48 -13.37 -13.66
N MET A 142 21.96 -13.75 -12.47
CA MET A 142 22.99 -13.01 -11.74
C MET A 142 24.38 -13.63 -11.93
N PRO A 143 25.47 -12.84 -11.83
CA PRO A 143 26.83 -13.38 -11.78
C PRO A 143 27.00 -14.37 -10.62
N PRO A 144 27.71 -15.50 -10.80
CA PRO A 144 27.87 -16.52 -9.77
C PRO A 144 28.43 -15.99 -8.44
N GLU A 145 29.38 -15.05 -8.47
CA GLU A 145 29.90 -14.44 -7.24
C GLU A 145 28.86 -13.59 -6.52
N GLY A 146 27.95 -12.96 -7.26
CA GLY A 146 26.81 -12.22 -6.71
C GLY A 146 25.85 -13.14 -5.97
N VAL A 147 25.51 -14.28 -6.59
CA VAL A 147 24.66 -15.32 -5.98
C VAL A 147 25.30 -15.84 -4.70
N ALA A 148 26.61 -16.15 -4.72
CA ALA A 148 27.33 -16.62 -3.54
C ALA A 148 27.29 -15.60 -2.39
N ARG A 149 27.46 -14.29 -2.68
CA ARG A 149 27.36 -13.22 -1.67
C ARG A 149 25.95 -13.09 -1.10
N CYS A 150 24.92 -13.13 -1.94
CA CYS A 150 23.52 -13.10 -1.49
C CYS A 150 23.21 -14.28 -0.56
N ARG A 151 23.59 -15.50 -0.95
CA ARG A 151 23.37 -16.70 -0.14
C ARG A 151 24.17 -16.67 1.16
N ALA A 152 25.41 -16.21 1.15
CA ALA A 152 26.19 -16.02 2.38
C ALA A 152 25.54 -15.02 3.34
N ALA A 153 24.94 -13.94 2.82
CA ALA A 153 24.21 -12.98 3.64
C ALA A 153 22.91 -13.58 4.22
N TRP A 154 22.14 -14.30 3.41
CA TRP A 154 20.90 -14.93 3.86
C TRP A 154 21.12 -16.10 4.81
N ALA A 155 22.23 -16.83 4.68
CA ALA A 155 22.58 -17.92 5.59
C ALA A 155 22.72 -17.44 7.05
N ARG A 156 23.13 -16.18 7.26
CA ARG A 156 23.19 -15.55 8.60
C ARG A 156 21.82 -15.34 9.24
N LEU A 157 20.75 -15.47 8.46
CA LEU A 157 19.37 -15.36 8.92
C LEU A 157 18.77 -16.74 9.27
N ALA A 158 19.45 -17.85 8.97
CA ALA A 158 18.96 -19.19 9.27
C ALA A 158 18.67 -19.35 10.78
N GLY A 159 17.55 -19.98 11.11
CA GLY A 159 17.09 -20.17 12.49
C GLY A 159 16.51 -18.92 13.17
N ARG A 160 16.52 -17.75 12.52
CA ARG A 160 15.83 -16.56 13.04
C ARG A 160 14.33 -16.64 12.74
N GLN A 161 13.53 -16.09 13.66
CA GLN A 161 12.10 -15.96 13.44
C GLN A 161 11.82 -15.02 12.26
N THR A 162 10.95 -15.46 11.35
CA THR A 162 10.54 -14.67 10.18
C THR A 162 9.47 -13.66 10.55
N CYS A 163 9.40 -12.58 9.78
CA CYS A 163 8.33 -11.58 9.85
C CYS A 163 8.09 -10.98 8.47
N VAL A 164 7.00 -10.24 8.30
CA VAL A 164 6.71 -9.55 7.04
C VAL A 164 7.68 -8.39 6.86
N VAL A 165 8.18 -8.22 5.64
CA VAL A 165 8.99 -7.07 5.22
C VAL A 165 8.27 -6.38 4.06
N HIS A 166 8.16 -5.04 4.10
CA HIS A 166 7.43 -4.25 3.09
C HIS A 166 8.02 -4.37 1.67
N GLY A 167 9.32 -4.68 1.54
CA GLY A 167 9.98 -4.97 0.26
C GLY A 167 10.23 -3.77 -0.67
N ASP A 168 9.73 -2.57 -0.34
CA ASP A 168 9.91 -1.31 -1.10
C ASP A 168 9.69 -0.09 -0.19
N SER A 169 10.43 -0.04 0.93
CA SER A 169 10.33 1.04 1.93
C SER A 169 11.13 2.30 1.56
N ASN A 170 11.91 2.26 0.48
CA ASN A 170 12.66 3.38 -0.07
C ASN A 170 11.83 4.21 -1.07
N ASN A 171 10.70 3.69 -1.55
CA ASN A 171 9.74 4.48 -2.29
C ASN A 171 8.97 5.39 -1.32
N LEU A 172 9.28 6.68 -1.37
CA LEU A 172 8.70 7.72 -0.52
C LEU A 172 7.17 7.81 -0.59
N GLY A 173 6.54 7.32 -1.66
CA GLY A 173 5.08 7.25 -1.77
C GLY A 173 4.42 6.16 -0.92
N ASN A 174 5.20 5.15 -0.49
CA ASN A 174 4.72 4.07 0.40
C ASN A 174 4.87 4.41 1.88
N VAL A 175 5.58 5.51 2.19
CA VAL A 175 5.84 5.97 3.55
C VAL A 175 5.22 7.36 3.69
N GLY A 176 3.89 7.42 3.84
CA GLY A 176 3.12 8.66 3.99
C GLY A 176 2.31 9.05 2.74
N GLY A 177 1.00 9.24 2.92
CA GLY A 177 -0.02 9.28 1.86
C GLY A 177 -0.13 10.52 0.97
N ARG A 178 0.97 11.24 0.68
CA ARG A 178 0.95 12.32 -0.34
C ARG A 178 2.05 12.11 -1.36
N ARG A 179 1.77 11.23 -2.30
CA ARG A 179 2.08 11.52 -3.70
C ARG A 179 1.05 10.95 -4.66
N LEU A 180 -0.22 10.89 -4.25
CA LEU A 180 -1.33 10.49 -5.11
C LEU A 180 -2.12 11.68 -5.69
N LEU A 181 -2.02 12.89 -5.12
CA LEU A 181 -2.71 14.06 -5.66
C LEU A 181 -1.82 14.83 -6.65
N GLY A 182 -2.16 14.70 -7.92
CA GLY A 182 -1.91 15.74 -8.90
C GLY A 182 -2.54 17.06 -8.42
N ARG A 183 -1.78 18.16 -8.58
CA ARG A 183 -2.15 19.58 -8.44
C ARG A 183 -3.55 19.93 -7.89
N ARG A 184 -3.53 20.61 -6.73
CA ARG A 184 -4.55 21.55 -6.18
C ARG A 184 -5.76 21.82 -7.11
N VAL A 185 -6.91 21.22 -6.82
CA VAL A 185 -8.19 21.83 -7.16
C VAL A 185 -8.46 22.93 -6.14
N ARG A 186 -8.31 24.19 -6.56
CA ARG A 186 -8.81 25.33 -5.78
C ARG A 186 -10.33 25.23 -5.78
N SER A 187 -10.93 25.10 -4.61
CA SER A 187 -12.36 25.29 -4.43
C SER A 187 -12.75 26.71 -4.83
N GLN A 188 -13.41 26.87 -5.97
CA GLN A 188 -14.23 28.06 -6.25
C GLN A 188 -15.48 27.95 -5.38
N ALA A 189 -15.42 28.51 -4.17
CA ALA A 189 -16.63 28.94 -3.49
C ALA A 189 -16.98 30.33 -4.05
N ALA A 190 -17.90 30.33 -5.02
CA ALA A 190 -18.59 31.54 -5.44
C ALA A 190 -19.35 32.11 -4.24
N ARG A 191 -18.89 33.23 -3.69
CA ARG A 191 -19.74 34.15 -2.95
C ARG A 191 -19.73 35.48 -3.69
N ARG A 192 -20.82 35.73 -4.40
CA ARG A 192 -21.18 37.07 -4.85
C ARG A 192 -21.54 37.90 -3.62
N SER A 193 -20.72 38.92 -3.35
CA SER A 193 -21.09 40.22 -2.75
C SER A 193 -22.21 40.87 -3.58
N PRO A 194 -23.01 41.87 -3.11
CA PRO A 194 -22.60 43.08 -2.36
C PRO A 194 -23.54 43.34 -1.15
N SER A 195 -23.36 44.28 -0.21
CA SER A 195 -22.96 45.69 -0.20
C SER A 195 -22.93 46.06 1.30
N GLY A 196 -21.94 46.75 1.86
CA GLY A 196 -21.87 48.21 1.83
C GLY A 196 -21.48 48.75 3.22
N LEU A 197 -20.76 49.88 3.21
CA LEU A 197 -20.44 50.80 4.32
C LEU A 197 -19.28 50.34 5.25
N ARG A 198 -18.06 50.91 5.13
CA ARG A 198 -17.56 52.19 5.74
C ARG A 198 -17.63 52.12 7.28
N THR A 199 -16.60 52.35 8.10
CA THR A 199 -15.44 53.28 8.05
C THR A 199 -14.36 52.85 9.06
N SER A 200 -13.14 53.34 8.80
CA SER A 200 -11.93 53.50 9.64
C SER A 200 -12.15 53.79 11.14
N TRP A 201 -11.33 53.20 12.02
CA TRP A 201 -10.00 53.70 12.44
C TRP A 201 -9.08 52.52 12.75
#